data_AF-A0A087KCN0-F1
#
_entry.id   AF-A0A087KCN0-F1
#
_cell.length_a   1.000
_cell.length_b   1.000
_cell.length_c   1.000
_cell.angle_alpha   90.00
_cell.angle_beta   90.00
_cell.angle_gamma   90.00
#
_symmetry.space_group_name_H-M   'P 1'
#
loop_
_entity.id
_entity.type
_entity.pdbx_description
1 polymer ?
#
loop_
_entity_poly.entity_id
_entity_poly.type
_entity_poly.pdbx_seq_one_letter_code
_entity_poly.pdbx_strand_id
1 'polypeptide(L)' 'MTPRFRNVRRIGPVQVATFLARGRNRHLAACTAPRCDFSAEYDSRPAAELAARTHRCKA' A
#
# COMPACT_ATOMS: atom_id res chain seq x y z
N MET A 1 -8.89 17.35 3.74
CA MET A 1 -9.02 16.19 4.64
C MET A 1 -7.90 15.22 4.34
N THR A 2 -6.94 15.07 5.24
CA THR A 2 -5.85 14.10 5.08
C THR A 2 -6.43 12.68 5.16
N PRO A 3 -6.19 11.80 4.18
CA PRO A 3 -6.68 10.43 4.26
C PRO A 3 -6.12 9.76 5.51
N ARG A 4 -7.01 9.30 6.39
CA ARG A 4 -6.60 8.56 7.59
C ARG A 4 -6.32 7.11 7.21
N PHE A 5 -5.05 6.77 7.16
CA PHE A 5 -4.59 5.40 6.98
C PHE A 5 -4.75 4.61 8.27
N ARG A 6 -5.31 3.41 8.16
CA ARG A 6 -5.52 2.42 9.21
C ARG A 6 -5.08 1.05 8.73
N ASN A 7 -4.89 0.10 9.65
CA ASN A 7 -4.46 -1.27 9.31
C ASN A 7 -3.17 -1.32 8.47
N VAL A 8 -2.20 -0.46 8.81
CA VAL A 8 -0.91 -0.40 8.11
C VAL A 8 -0.12 -1.67 8.43
N ARG A 9 0.24 -2.43 7.38
CA ARG A 9 1.10 -3.62 7.47
C ARG A 9 2.35 -3.40 6.63
N ARG A 10 3.50 -3.81 7.14
CA ARG A 10 4.76 -3.80 6.38
C ARG A 10 5.02 -5.20 5.82
N ILE A 11 5.29 -5.29 4.53
CA ILE A 11 5.67 -6.49 3.79
C ILE A 11 6.97 -6.16 3.05
N GLY A 12 8.11 -6.61 3.60
CA GLY A 12 9.42 -6.19 3.11
C GLY A 12 9.58 -4.65 3.15
N PRO A 13 10.03 -4.01 2.06
CA PRO A 13 10.10 -2.55 1.98
C PRO A 13 8.75 -1.87 1.69
N VAL A 14 7.67 -2.64 1.47
CA VAL A 14 6.36 -2.10 1.08
C VAL A 14 5.44 -1.97 2.30
N GLN A 15 4.78 -0.83 2.44
CA GLN A 15 3.70 -0.60 3.39
C GLN A 15 2.35 -0.71 2.70
N VAL A 16 1.46 -1.54 3.26
CA VAL A 16 0.09 -1.71 2.83
C VAL A 16 -0.83 -1.05 3.85
N ALA A 17 -1.59 -0.04 3.44
CA ALA A 17 -2.48 0.71 4.29
C ALA A 17 -3.91 0.66 3.77
N THR A 18 -4.89 0.71 4.67
CA THR A 18 -6.31 0.85 4.31
C THR A 18 -6.76 2.27 4.64
N PHE A 19 -7.51 2.91 3.76
CA PHE A 19 -8.07 4.24 4.02
C PHE A 19 -9.49 4.33 3.46
N LEU A 20 -10.24 5.35 3.90
CA LEU A 20 -11.57 5.64 3.38
C LEU A 20 -11.45 6.66 2.24
N ALA A 21 -11.88 6.25 1.04
CA ALA A 21 -12.01 7.12 -0.12
C ALA A 21 -13.47 7.16 -0.53
N ARG A 22 -14.09 8.35 -0.48
CA ARG A 22 -15.51 8.55 -0.87
C ARG A 22 -16.47 7.53 -0.23
N GLY A 23 -16.29 7.23 1.06
CA GLY A 23 -17.12 6.28 1.81
C GLY A 23 -16.79 4.80 1.59
N ARG A 24 -15.83 4.46 0.74
CA ARG A 24 -15.40 3.07 0.49
C ARG A 24 -14.01 2.81 1.07
N ASN A 25 -13.78 1.59 1.56
CA ASN A 25 -12.45 1.14 1.93
C ASN A 25 -11.62 0.96 0.66
N ARG A 26 -10.46 1.60 0.61
CA ARG A 26 -9.43 1.43 -0.40
C ARG A 26 -8.14 0.99 0.27
N HIS A 27 -7.29 0.32 -0.50
CA HIS A 27 -6.05 -0.25 0.00
C HIS A 27 -4.89 0.29 -0.83
N LEU A 28 -3.92 0.92 -0.19
CA LEU A 28 -2.71 1.44 -0.81
C LEU A 28 -1.55 0.47 -0.51
N ALA A 29 -0.73 0.16 -1.50
CA ALA A 29 0.59 -0.42 -1.31
C ALA A 29 1.64 0.59 -1.77
N ALA A 30 2.57 0.96 -0.89
CA ALA A 30 3.63 1.92 -1.20
C ALA A 30 4.99 1.40 -0.73
N CYS A 31 5.97 1.36 -1.62
CA CYS A 31 7.35 1.04 -1.26
C CYS A 31 7.97 2.23 -0.53
N THR A 32 8.58 1.96 0.62
CA THR A 32 9.29 2.97 1.41
C THR A 32 10.80 2.84 1.29
N ALA A 33 11.28 2.06 0.32
CA ALA A 33 12.69 2.02 0.00
C ALA A 33 13.13 3.33 -0.68
N PRO A 34 14.33 3.84 -0.36
CA PRO A 34 14.85 5.04 -1.00
C PRO A 34 14.97 4.81 -2.51
N ARG A 35 14.56 5.81 -3.31
CA ARG A 35 14.59 5.79 -4.78
C ARG A 35 13.64 4.77 -5.44
N CYS A 36 12.67 4.24 -4.70
CA CYS A 36 11.62 3.39 -5.25
C CYS A 36 10.26 4.08 -5.12
N ASP A 37 9.77 4.64 -6.23
CA ASP A 37 8.50 5.39 -6.28
C ASP A 37 7.27 4.48 -6.49
N PHE A 38 7.38 3.20 -6.12
CA PHE A 38 6.27 2.27 -6.27
C PHE A 38 5.14 2.62 -5.31
N SER A 39 4.00 3.04 -5.85
CA SER A 39 2.76 3.19 -5.11
C SER A 39 1.57 2.79 -5.98
N ALA A 40 0.65 2.02 -5.41
CA ALA A 40 -0.53 1.51 -6.11
C ALA A 40 -1.74 1.43 -5.17
N GLU A 41 -2.91 1.78 -5.68
CA GLU A 41 -4.20 1.68 -4.98
C GLU A 41 -5.02 0.52 -5.53
N TYR A 42 -5.66 -0.21 -4.62
CA TYR A 42 -6.47 -1.39 -4.90
C TYR A 42 -7.81 -1.32 -4.17
N ASP A 43 -8.85 -1.90 -4.77
CA ASP A 43 -10.17 -2.09 -4.14
C ASP A 43 -10.15 -3.17 -3.05
N SER A 44 -9.21 -4.11 -3.09
CA SER A 44 -9.13 -5.21 -2.14
C SER A 44 -7.79 -5.27 -1.43
N ARG A 45 -7.84 -5.52 -0.11
CA ARG A 45 -6.66 -5.76 0.73
C ARG A 45 -5.77 -6.88 0.19
N PRO A 46 -6.29 -8.07 -0.17
CA PRO A 46 -5.43 -9.14 -0.67
C PRO A 46 -4.71 -8.76 -1.97
N ALA A 47 -5.29 -7.93 -2.85
CA ALA A 47 -4.58 -7.45 -4.05
C ALA A 47 -3.41 -6.54 -3.67
N ALA A 48 -3.60 -5.61 -2.74
CA ALA A 48 -2.53 -4.75 -2.24
C ALA A 48 -1.41 -5.55 -1.54
N GLU A 49 -1.78 -6.55 -0.75
CA GLU A 49 -0.81 -7.44 -0.08
C GLU A 49 -0.08 -8.34 -1.08
N LEU A 50 -0.75 -8.83 -2.12
CA LEU A 50 -0.11 -9.61 -3.19
C LEU A 50 0.92 -8.75 -3.93
N ALA A 51 0.54 -7.55 -4.36
CA ALA A 51 1.44 -6.61 -5.03
C ALA A 51 2.67 -6.32 -4.17
N ALA A 52 2.49 -6.10 -2.86
CA ALA A 52 3.58 -5.90 -1.92
C ALA A 52 4.51 -7.12 -1.80
N ARG A 53 3.96 -8.34 -1.76
CA ARG A 53 4.75 -9.58 -1.70
C ARG A 53 5.53 -9.85 -2.99
N THR A 54 4.98 -9.50 -4.14
CA THR A 54 5.61 -9.69 -5.45
C THR A 54 6.55 -8.56 -5.83
N HIS A 55 6.51 -7.43 -5.12
CA HIS A 55 7.35 -6.27 -5.40
C HIS A 55 8.83 -6.59 -5.12
N ARG A 56 9.64 -6.61 -6.19
CA ARG A 56 11.09 -6.70 -6.07
C ARG A 56 11.69 -5.31 -6.13
N CYS A 57 12.03 -4.78 -4.97
CA CYS A 57 12.76 -3.52 -4.88
C CYS A 57 14.25 -3.77 -5.21
N LYS A 58 14.82 -2.94 -6.09
CA LYS A 58 16.27 -2.88 -6.37
C LYS A 58 16.91 -1.68 -5.66
N ALA A 59 16.52 -1.44 -4.41
CA ALA A 59 17.15 -0.40 -3.59
C ALA A 59 18.57 -0.80 -3.18
#